data_AF-A0A9D9NF01-F1
#
_entry.id   AF-A0A9D9NF01-F1
#
_cell.length_a   1.000
_cell.length_b   1.000
_cell.length_c   1.000
_cell.angle_alpha   90.00
_cell.angle_beta   90.00
_cell.angle_gamma   90.00
#
_symmetry.space_group_name_H-M   'P 1'
#
loop_
_entity.id
_entity.type
_entity.pdbx_description
1 polymer ?
#
loop_
_entity_poly.entity_id
_entity_poly.type
_entity_poly.pdbx_seq_one_letter_code
_entity_poly.pdbx_strand_id
1 'polypeptide(L)'
;MGNNIVSAMRAFAAAAAVLLFISACTKTEEPVPVQDDGLIELAFTKSGFAGDTQVSTSMKADISDDGNGNFAEGDKVGLYIYGSPSRHIVLTLENGKWTPSLKKSDLGSGTARLSAYYPVSEASGIESNMHLHKVDADQSGDGYLESDLLWSHLDIDPGSLSGNRIEFPFRHAMHRLVIN
;
A
#
# COMPACT_ATOMS: atom_id res chain seq x y z
N MET A 1 -74.05 -32.42 -43.22
CA MET A 1 -74.46 -31.01 -43.33
C MET A 1 -73.30 -30.18 -42.77
N GLY A 2 -72.53 -29.37 -43.49
CA GLY A 2 -72.67 -28.86 -44.85
C GLY A 2 -71.44 -29.11 -45.73
N ASN A 3 -71.63 -28.76 -47.00
CA ASN A 3 -70.89 -29.13 -48.20
C ASN A 3 -69.94 -28.02 -48.67
N ASN A 4 -68.84 -28.44 -49.30
CA ASN A 4 -68.15 -27.90 -50.50
C ASN A 4 -67.63 -26.43 -50.44
N ILE A 5 -66.57 -25.99 -51.13
CA ILE A 5 -66.22 -26.14 -52.57
C ILE A 5 -64.76 -25.65 -52.83
N VAL A 6 -64.03 -26.39 -53.67
CA VAL A 6 -63.18 -25.96 -54.82
C VAL A 6 -61.76 -25.35 -54.61
N SER A 7 -60.77 -26.15 -55.06
CA SER A 7 -59.66 -25.89 -56.02
C SER A 7 -58.66 -24.74 -55.81
N ALA A 8 -57.37 -25.07 -55.78
CA ALA A 8 -56.47 -24.89 -56.92
C ALA A 8 -55.05 -25.42 -56.63
N MET A 9 -54.50 -26.12 -57.62
CA MET A 9 -53.14 -26.65 -57.71
C MET A 9 -52.19 -25.57 -58.27
N ARG A 10 -50.88 -25.68 -57.95
CA ARG A 10 -49.66 -24.99 -58.48
C ARG A 10 -49.03 -24.01 -57.47
N ALA A 11 -47.71 -23.90 -57.26
CA ALA A 11 -46.53 -24.46 -57.92
C ALA A 11 -45.33 -24.47 -56.93
N PHE A 12 -44.31 -25.23 -57.33
CA PHE A 12 -42.96 -25.32 -56.78
C PHE A 12 -42.33 -24.00 -56.31
N ALA A 13 -41.71 -24.03 -55.12
CA ALA A 13 -40.41 -23.41 -54.87
C ALA A 13 -39.78 -24.04 -53.61
N ALA A 14 -38.73 -24.83 -53.82
CA ALA A 14 -37.85 -25.30 -52.75
C ALA A 14 -36.93 -24.15 -52.32
N ALA A 15 -36.83 -23.89 -51.02
CA ALA A 15 -35.76 -23.07 -50.46
C ALA A 15 -35.22 -23.78 -49.21
N ALA A 16 -34.08 -24.44 -49.38
CA ALA A 16 -33.30 -25.00 -48.28
C ALA A 16 -32.62 -23.84 -47.52
N ALA A 17 -33.00 -23.62 -46.27
CA ALA A 17 -32.28 -22.73 -45.37
C ALA A 17 -31.11 -23.48 -44.74
N VAL A 18 -29.90 -23.22 -45.24
CA VAL A 18 -28.63 -23.67 -44.64
C VAL A 18 -28.34 -22.74 -43.45
N LEU A 19 -28.49 -23.25 -42.23
CA LEU A 19 -28.05 -22.56 -41.00
C LEU A 19 -26.52 -22.63 -40.92
N LEU A 20 -25.85 -21.53 -41.25
CA LEU A 20 -24.42 -21.36 -41.03
C LEU A 20 -24.15 -21.13 -39.55
N PHE A 21 -23.54 -22.12 -38.89
CA PHE A 21 -22.94 -21.96 -37.57
C PHE A 21 -21.70 -21.04 -37.68
N ILE A 22 -21.86 -19.78 -37.29
CA ILE A 22 -20.73 -18.86 -37.08
C ILE A 22 -20.00 -19.26 -35.80
N SER A 23 -18.96 -20.07 -35.94
CA SER A 23 -18.02 -20.35 -34.86
C SER A 23 -17.23 -19.06 -34.57
N ALA A 24 -17.63 -18.33 -33.53
CA ALA A 24 -16.90 -17.16 -33.07
C ALA A 24 -15.55 -17.61 -32.50
N CYS A 25 -14.45 -17.22 -33.17
CA CYS A 25 -13.11 -17.31 -32.61
C CYS A 25 -13.02 -16.36 -31.41
N THR A 26 -13.22 -16.86 -30.19
CA THR A 26 -12.72 -16.16 -29.00
C THR A 26 -11.21 -16.29 -29.01
N LYS A 27 -10.50 -15.25 -29.46
CA LYS A 27 -9.08 -15.10 -29.19
C LYS A 27 -8.92 -15.09 -27.67
N THR A 28 -8.36 -16.17 -27.13
CA THR A 28 -7.82 -16.17 -25.78
C THR A 28 -6.64 -15.21 -25.81
N GLU A 29 -6.82 -14.00 -25.30
CA GLU A 29 -5.70 -13.11 -25.01
C GLU A 29 -4.86 -13.82 -23.95
N GLU A 30 -3.64 -14.23 -24.33
CA GLU A 30 -2.67 -14.63 -23.32
C GLU A 30 -2.42 -13.42 -22.41
N PRO A 31 -2.40 -13.60 -21.08
CA PRO A 31 -2.13 -12.50 -20.18
C PRO A 31 -0.77 -11.91 -20.55
N VAL A 32 -0.76 -10.63 -20.94
CA VAL A 32 0.47 -9.88 -21.13
C VAL A 32 1.23 -9.98 -19.81
N PRO A 33 2.47 -10.52 -19.80
CA PRO A 33 3.26 -10.52 -18.58
C PRO A 33 3.44 -9.07 -18.17
N VAL A 34 2.81 -8.69 -17.05
CA VAL A 34 3.04 -7.39 -16.41
C VAL A 34 4.53 -7.35 -16.13
N GLN A 35 5.25 -6.46 -16.81
CA GLN A 35 6.65 -6.22 -16.48
C GLN A 35 6.67 -5.67 -15.05
N ASP A 36 7.17 -6.47 -14.11
CA ASP A 36 7.54 -6.00 -12.79
C ASP A 36 8.68 -5.00 -12.98
N ASP A 37 8.36 -3.71 -12.91
CA ASP A 37 9.36 -2.62 -12.96
C ASP A 37 10.29 -2.62 -11.75
N GLY A 38 10.06 -3.55 -10.81
CA GLY A 38 10.82 -3.79 -9.61
C GLY A 38 10.54 -2.76 -8.54
N LEU A 39 9.60 -1.82 -8.74
CA LEU A 39 9.27 -0.80 -7.76
C LEU A 39 8.57 -1.44 -6.57
N ILE A 40 9.00 -1.06 -5.37
CA ILE A 40 8.33 -1.44 -4.13
C ILE A 40 7.34 -0.35 -3.70
N GLU A 41 6.15 -0.80 -3.32
CA GLU A 41 5.18 0.03 -2.62
C GLU A 41 5.49 -0.04 -1.13
N LEU A 42 5.83 1.11 -0.54
CA LEU A 42 6.00 1.24 0.91
C LEU A 42 4.67 1.67 1.52
N ALA A 43 4.19 0.92 2.49
CA ALA A 43 2.98 1.24 3.23
C ALA A 43 3.31 1.34 4.72
N PHE A 44 2.88 2.42 5.36
CA PHE A 44 3.07 2.64 6.78
C PHE A 44 1.72 2.63 7.48
N THR A 45 1.61 1.90 8.57
CA THR A 45 0.37 1.79 9.36
C THR A 45 0.65 2.20 10.79
N LYS A 46 -0.09 3.16 11.33
CA LYS A 46 0.02 3.53 12.74
C LYS A 46 -0.82 2.53 13.55
N SER A 47 -0.23 1.79 14.48
CA SER A 47 -1.02 1.00 15.43
C SER A 47 -1.46 1.91 16.58
N GLY A 48 -2.76 2.08 16.77
CA GLY A 48 -3.31 2.78 17.93
C GLY A 48 -3.36 1.88 19.18
N PHE A 49 -3.60 2.51 20.33
CA PHE A 49 -3.94 1.83 21.57
C PHE A 49 -5.43 2.02 21.87
N ALA A 50 -6.17 0.93 22.11
CA ALA A 50 -7.47 1.00 22.75
C ALA A 50 -7.29 0.64 24.23
N GLY A 51 -7.16 1.65 25.10
CA GLY A 51 -6.79 1.44 26.50
C GLY A 51 -5.33 1.00 26.65
N ASP A 52 -5.09 -0.14 27.30
CA ASP A 52 -3.76 -0.78 27.44
C ASP A 52 -3.45 -1.80 26.32
N THR A 53 -4.43 -2.04 25.45
CA THR A 53 -4.37 -3.10 24.46
C THR A 53 -4.03 -2.51 23.10
N GLN A 54 -2.96 -3.02 22.50
CA GLN A 54 -2.59 -2.67 21.14
C GLN A 54 -3.64 -3.24 20.17
N VAL A 55 -4.29 -2.36 19.40
CA VAL A 55 -5.29 -2.78 18.40
C VAL A 55 -4.74 -2.50 17.02
N SER A 56 -4.49 -3.58 16.26
CA SER A 56 -4.14 -3.52 14.84
C SER A 56 -5.41 -3.33 14.01
N THR A 57 -5.99 -2.13 14.02
CA THR A 57 -7.00 -1.74 13.04
C THR A 57 -6.42 -0.69 12.11
N SER A 58 -6.09 -1.10 10.89
CA SER A 58 -5.78 -0.21 9.77
C SER A 58 -7.01 0.63 9.45
N MET A 59 -7.04 1.93 9.81
CA MET A 59 -7.87 2.98 9.17
C MET A 59 -7.70 4.38 9.81
N LYS A 60 -7.15 5.30 8.99
CA LYS A 60 -7.57 6.67 8.60
C LYS A 60 -6.82 7.92 9.11
N ALA A 61 -6.35 8.73 8.16
CA ALA A 61 -5.84 10.11 8.21
C ALA A 61 -7.05 10.96 8.53
N ASP A 62 -7.11 11.30 9.80
CA ASP A 62 -7.80 12.40 10.45
C ASP A 62 -7.46 12.16 11.92
N ILE A 63 -6.46 12.88 12.45
CA ILE A 63 -6.03 12.67 13.83
C ILE A 63 -7.12 13.22 14.75
N SER A 64 -7.84 12.33 15.45
CA SER A 64 -8.73 12.66 16.56
C SER A 64 -7.98 12.65 17.90
N ASP A 65 -8.58 13.29 18.91
CA ASP A 65 -8.04 13.47 20.27
C ASP A 65 -7.69 12.16 21.03
N ASP A 66 -7.98 11.00 20.46
CA ASP A 66 -7.65 9.66 20.99
C ASP A 66 -6.35 9.06 20.42
N GLY A 67 -5.66 9.76 19.51
CA GLY A 67 -4.33 9.38 19.02
C GLY A 67 -4.33 8.35 17.88
N ASN A 68 -5.45 8.17 17.19
CA ASN A 68 -5.52 7.35 15.96
C ASN A 68 -5.40 8.24 14.70
N GLY A 69 -4.64 7.82 13.67
CA GLY A 69 -4.46 8.62 12.44
C GLY A 69 -3.75 7.90 11.26
N ASN A 70 -3.94 8.36 10.00
CA ASN A 70 -3.04 8.13 8.85
C ASN A 70 -2.20 9.39 8.56
N PHE A 71 -1.26 9.18 7.65
CA PHE A 71 -0.42 10.18 7.01
C PHE A 71 -1.18 11.09 6.04
N ALA A 72 -0.76 12.34 5.95
CA ALA A 72 -1.24 13.38 5.05
C ALA A 72 -0.16 13.78 4.04
N GLU A 73 -0.57 14.43 2.95
CA GLU A 73 0.36 14.96 1.94
C GLU A 73 1.41 15.87 2.60
N GLY A 74 2.68 15.65 2.25
CA GLY A 74 3.82 16.37 2.85
C GLY A 74 4.38 15.72 4.12
N ASP A 75 3.73 14.71 4.70
CA ASP A 75 4.30 13.93 5.80
C ASP A 75 5.62 13.29 5.37
N LYS A 76 6.57 13.24 6.31
CA LYS A 76 7.90 12.67 6.09
C LYS A 76 8.13 11.46 6.97
N VAL A 77 8.63 10.37 6.39
CA VAL A 77 9.07 9.16 7.08
C VAL A 77 10.55 8.93 6.82
N GLY A 78 11.33 8.69 7.88
CA GLY A 78 12.72 8.29 7.73
C GLY A 78 12.81 6.77 7.58
N LEU A 79 13.58 6.30 6.60
CA LEU A 79 13.81 4.89 6.32
C LEU A 79 15.31 4.59 6.38
N TYR A 80 15.68 3.68 7.28
CA TYR A 80 17.00 3.05 7.33
C TYR A 80 16.98 1.72 6.57
N ILE A 81 17.93 1.57 5.65
CA ILE A 81 18.22 0.32 4.95
C ILE A 81 19.60 -0.15 5.43
N TYR A 82 19.62 -1.19 6.26
CA TYR A 82 20.85 -1.65 6.86
C TYR A 82 21.68 -2.47 5.87
N GLY A 83 22.99 -2.28 5.92
CA GLY A 83 23.95 -2.92 5.04
C GLY A 83 25.35 -2.38 5.27
N SER A 84 26.26 -2.65 4.33
CA SER A 84 27.62 -2.12 4.35
C SER A 84 27.90 -1.32 3.06
N PRO A 85 27.71 0.01 3.06
CA PRO A 85 27.24 0.85 4.17
C PRO A 85 25.73 0.82 4.36
N SER A 86 25.27 1.21 5.55
CA SER A 86 23.85 1.48 5.81
C SER A 86 23.46 2.80 5.15
N ARG A 87 22.20 2.88 4.70
CA ARG A 87 21.65 4.08 4.05
C ARG A 87 20.45 4.59 4.83
N HIS A 88 20.27 5.91 4.80
CA HIS A 88 19.08 6.58 5.28
C HIS A 88 18.45 7.37 4.15
N ILE A 89 17.12 7.31 4.06
CA ILE A 89 16.33 8.00 3.05
C ILE A 89 15.15 8.65 3.78
N VAL A 90 14.88 9.92 3.50
CA VAL A 90 13.63 10.57 3.90
C VAL A 90 12.63 10.41 2.76
N LEU A 91 11.48 9.82 3.08
CA LEU A 91 10.35 9.66 2.19
C LEU A 91 9.34 10.76 2.47
N THR A 92 8.77 11.39 1.45
CA THR A 92 7.66 12.35 1.56
C THR A 92 6.42 11.75 0.93
N LEU A 93 5.25 11.89 1.56
CA LEU A 93 3.99 11.49 0.95
C LEU A 93 3.58 12.55 -0.09
N GLU A 94 3.68 12.20 -1.37
CA GLU A 94 3.37 13.06 -2.51
C GLU A 94 2.34 12.41 -3.46
N ASN A 95 1.22 13.09 -3.72
CA ASN A 95 0.09 12.59 -4.49
C ASN A 95 -0.37 11.19 -4.06
N GLY A 96 -0.37 10.94 -2.75
CA GLY A 96 -0.73 9.64 -2.16
C GLY A 96 0.30 8.52 -2.36
N LYS A 97 1.54 8.84 -2.77
CA LYS A 97 2.66 7.89 -2.89
C LYS A 97 3.88 8.38 -2.12
N TRP A 98 4.61 7.47 -1.50
CA TRP A 98 5.88 7.81 -0.86
C TRP A 98 6.99 8.00 -1.89
N THR A 99 7.62 9.18 -1.86
CA THR A 99 8.70 9.57 -2.76
C THR A 99 10.00 9.82 -1.98
N PRO A 100 11.18 9.44 -2.50
CA PRO A 100 11.40 8.76 -3.77
C PRO A 100 10.89 7.31 -3.77
N SER A 101 10.42 6.84 -4.93
CA SER A 101 10.13 5.42 -5.14
C SER A 101 11.41 4.60 -5.04
N LEU A 102 11.32 3.42 -4.42
CA LEU A 102 12.43 2.47 -4.33
C LEU A 102 12.17 1.26 -5.24
N LYS A 103 13.25 0.61 -5.65
CA LYS A 103 13.23 -0.70 -6.29
C LYS A 103 13.61 -1.79 -5.30
N LYS A 104 13.23 -3.03 -5.58
CA LYS A 104 13.71 -4.22 -4.83
C LYS A 104 15.23 -4.28 -4.78
N SER A 105 15.91 -3.92 -5.88
CA SER A 105 17.37 -3.84 -5.95
C SER A 105 17.96 -2.81 -4.97
N ASP A 106 17.20 -1.77 -4.62
CA ASP A 106 17.61 -0.76 -3.65
C ASP A 106 17.57 -1.29 -2.22
N LEU A 107 17.05 -2.49 -1.95
CA LEU A 107 17.10 -3.10 -0.63
C LEU A 107 18.38 -3.93 -0.41
N GLY A 108 19.17 -4.16 -1.47
CA GLY A 108 20.34 -5.04 -1.45
C GLY A 108 19.98 -6.48 -1.80
N SER A 109 20.98 -7.37 -1.70
CA SER A 109 20.82 -8.80 -1.97
C SER A 109 20.55 -9.59 -0.68
N GLY A 110 19.62 -10.54 -0.72
CA GLY A 110 19.27 -11.39 0.41
C GLY A 110 18.27 -10.73 1.36
N THR A 111 18.26 -11.16 2.62
CA THR A 111 17.37 -10.59 3.64
C THR A 111 17.72 -9.12 3.88
N ALA A 112 16.78 -8.23 3.55
CA ALA A 112 16.85 -6.82 3.82
C ALA A 112 16.39 -6.53 5.24
N ARG A 113 17.25 -5.86 6.00
CA ARG A 113 16.93 -5.33 7.32
C ARG A 113 16.58 -3.87 7.17
N LEU A 114 15.40 -3.47 7.66
CA LEU A 114 14.81 -2.15 7.46
C LEU A 114 14.28 -1.59 8.79
N SER A 115 14.43 -0.29 8.99
CA SER A 115 13.71 0.43 10.05
C SER A 115 13.09 1.69 9.49
N ALA A 116 11.89 2.02 9.94
CA ALA A 116 11.25 3.29 9.62
C ALA A 116 10.93 4.05 10.91
N TYR A 117 10.81 5.37 10.80
CA TYR A 117 10.33 6.22 11.89
C TYR A 117 9.57 7.46 11.42
N TYR A 118 8.76 8.01 12.33
CA TYR A 118 7.98 9.23 12.16
C TYR A 118 7.78 9.91 13.53
N PRO A 119 7.72 11.24 13.65
CA PRO A 119 7.97 12.22 12.60
C PRO A 119 9.47 12.37 12.29
N VAL A 120 9.79 12.94 11.13
CA VAL A 120 11.16 13.32 10.78
C VAL A 120 11.44 14.72 11.30
N SER A 121 12.26 14.84 12.34
CA SER A 121 12.79 16.14 12.76
C SER A 121 14.05 16.49 11.97
N GLU A 122 14.13 17.74 11.50
CA GLU A 122 15.31 18.29 10.78
C GLU A 122 16.48 18.60 11.75
N ALA A 123 16.37 18.21 13.02
CA ALA A 123 17.37 18.45 14.04
C ALA A 123 18.59 17.53 13.83
N SER A 124 19.63 18.08 13.21
CA SER A 124 21.04 17.70 13.27
C SER A 124 21.35 16.27 13.77
N GLY A 125 21.53 15.32 12.85
CA GLY A 125 22.11 14.01 13.20
C GLY A 125 21.38 12.82 12.58
N ILE A 126 21.14 12.85 11.27
CA ILE A 126 20.80 11.65 10.52
C ILE A 126 22.12 11.01 10.07
N GLU A 127 22.68 10.17 10.93
CA GLU A 127 23.81 9.32 10.56
C GLU A 127 23.30 7.94 10.15
N SER A 128 24.08 7.19 9.38
CA SER A 128 23.67 5.93 8.74
C SER A 128 23.19 4.82 9.71
N ASN A 129 23.36 5.00 11.02
CA ASN A 129 22.95 4.07 12.06
C ASN A 129 22.42 4.74 13.35
N MET A 130 22.18 6.06 13.36
CA MET A 130 21.73 6.78 14.55
C MET A 130 20.64 7.80 14.19
N HIS A 131 19.55 7.79 14.95
CA HIS A 131 18.50 8.79 14.90
C HIS A 131 18.42 9.51 16.24
N LEU A 132 18.51 10.84 16.22
CA LEU A 132 18.31 11.67 17.40
C LEU A 132 16.89 12.25 17.38
N HIS A 133 16.08 11.87 18.36
CA HIS A 133 14.71 12.36 18.52
C HIS A 133 14.62 13.35 19.69
N LYS A 134 14.03 14.52 19.44
CA LYS A 134 13.81 15.53 20.47
C LYS A 134 12.42 15.36 21.07
N VAL A 135 12.33 15.46 22.38
CA VAL A 135 11.05 15.53 23.11
C VAL A 135 10.88 16.96 23.61
N ASP A 136 9.79 17.61 23.23
CA ASP A 136 9.50 18.97 23.65
C ASP A 136 9.01 19.00 25.10
N ALA A 137 9.47 20.01 25.84
CA ALA A 137 9.06 20.22 27.23
C ALA A 137 7.61 20.74 27.33
N ASP A 138 7.17 21.49 26.32
CA ASP A 138 5.79 21.88 26.13
C ASP A 138 5.17 20.97 25.08
N GLN A 139 4.35 20.03 25.53
CA GLN A 139 3.65 19.07 24.67
C GLN A 139 2.19 19.50 24.43
N SER A 140 1.86 20.79 24.59
CA SER A 140 0.58 21.31 24.14
C SER A 140 0.57 21.53 22.62
N GLY A 141 -0.61 21.38 21.99
CA GLY A 141 -0.75 21.49 20.54
C GLY A 141 0.13 20.47 19.78
N ASP A 142 0.88 20.93 18.78
CA ASP A 142 1.73 20.09 17.93
C ASP A 142 2.94 19.51 18.68
N GLY A 143 3.33 20.08 19.84
CA GLY A 143 4.46 19.60 20.63
C GLY A 143 4.31 18.14 21.09
N TYR A 144 3.07 17.67 21.28
CA TYR A 144 2.80 16.26 21.53
C TYR A 144 3.10 15.39 20.31
N LEU A 145 2.57 15.76 19.13
CA LEU A 145 2.72 15.00 17.89
C LEU A 145 4.17 14.94 17.43
N GLU A 146 4.90 16.04 17.54
CA GLU A 146 6.33 16.11 17.20
C GLU A 146 7.21 15.32 18.18
N SER A 147 6.75 15.15 19.42
CA SER A 147 7.45 14.36 20.45
C SER A 147 7.16 12.86 20.39
N ASP A 148 6.03 12.46 19.80
CA ASP A 148 5.56 11.08 19.80
C ASP A 148 6.21 10.26 18.67
N LEU A 149 7.40 9.73 18.95
CA LEU A 149 8.14 8.92 18.00
C LEU A 149 7.42 7.59 17.73
N LEU A 150 7.12 7.36 16.46
CA LEU A 150 6.70 6.08 15.90
C LEU A 150 7.90 5.36 15.29
N TRP A 151 7.99 4.05 15.52
CA TRP A 151 9.08 3.20 15.03
C TRP A 151 8.57 1.85 14.52
N SER A 152 9.18 1.34 13.46
CA SER A 152 8.95 -0.01 12.94
C SER A 152 10.29 -0.62 12.51
N HIS A 153 10.45 -1.93 12.74
CA HIS A 153 11.63 -2.69 12.33
C HIS A 153 11.20 -3.98 11.64
N LEU A 154 11.83 -4.30 10.51
CA LEU A 154 11.52 -5.47 9.69
C LEU A 154 12.81 -6.15 9.21
N ASP A 155 12.81 -7.48 9.24
CA ASP A 155 13.73 -8.32 8.48
C ASP A 155 12.89 -9.03 7.40
N ILE A 156 13.12 -8.73 6.13
CA ILE A 156 12.33 -9.27 5.00
C ILE A 156 13.25 -9.90 3.97
N ASP A 157 12.83 -10.97 3.31
CA ASP A 157 13.46 -11.43 2.07
C ASP A 157 12.65 -10.87 0.88
N PRO A 158 13.18 -9.87 0.12
CA PRO A 158 12.47 -9.26 -1.00
C PRO A 158 12.07 -10.27 -2.10
N GLY A 159 12.78 -11.40 -2.21
CA GLY A 159 12.45 -12.47 -3.16
C GLY A 159 11.26 -13.34 -2.75
N SER A 160 10.87 -13.27 -1.47
CA SER A 160 9.76 -14.05 -0.90
C SER A 160 8.44 -13.26 -0.81
N LEU A 161 8.45 -11.96 -1.11
CA LEU A 161 7.27 -11.10 -1.07
C LEU A 161 6.25 -11.55 -2.12
N SER A 162 5.01 -11.83 -1.69
CA SER A 162 3.89 -12.01 -2.60
C SER A 162 3.48 -10.64 -3.16
N GLY A 163 4.14 -10.21 -4.23
CA GLY A 163 3.98 -8.88 -4.83
C GLY A 163 5.13 -7.92 -4.49
N ASN A 164 4.83 -6.62 -4.53
CA ASN A 164 5.84 -5.56 -4.40
C ASN A 164 5.62 -4.65 -3.19
N ARG A 165 4.78 -5.05 -2.24
CA ARG A 165 4.37 -4.19 -1.13
C ARG A 165 5.07 -4.61 0.16
N ILE A 166 5.59 -3.62 0.89
CA ILE A 166 6.19 -3.82 2.22
C ILE A 166 5.40 -2.96 3.21
N GLU A 167 4.82 -3.62 4.21
CA GLU A 167 4.05 -2.97 5.26
C GLU A 167 4.92 -2.76 6.51
N PHE A 168 5.00 -1.51 6.96
CA PHE A 168 5.65 -1.08 8.19
C PHE A 168 4.58 -0.83 9.27
N PRO A 169 4.40 -1.74 10.23
CA PRO A 169 3.53 -1.52 11.39
C PRO A 169 4.23 -0.64 12.41
N PHE A 170 3.96 0.66 12.37
CA PHE A 170 4.45 1.62 13.34
C PHE A 170 3.86 1.39 14.72
N ARG A 171 4.73 1.52 15.72
CA ARG A 171 4.40 1.49 17.14
C ARG A 171 4.96 2.74 17.79
N HIS A 172 4.29 3.24 18.82
CA HIS A 172 4.86 4.29 19.67
C HIS A 172 6.14 3.76 20.35
N ALA A 173 7.24 4.48 20.17
CA ALA A 173 8.52 4.22 20.80
C ALA A 173 8.66 4.91 22.16
N MET A 174 7.74 5.85 22.47
CA MET A 174 7.76 6.65 23.69
C MET A 174 6.78 6.09 24.74
N HIS A 175 7.11 6.30 26.01
CA HIS A 175 6.16 6.09 27.11
C HIS A 175 5.40 7.38 27.40
N ARG A 176 4.08 7.28 27.65
CA ARG A 176 3.23 8.42 28.01
C ARG A 176 3.03 8.47 29.52
N LEU A 177 3.37 9.61 30.12
CA LEU A 177 3.03 9.94 31.51
C LEU A 177 1.83 10.88 31.53
N VAL A 178 0.80 10.54 32.30
CA VAL A 178 -0.39 11.38 32.51
C VAL A 178 -0.48 11.74 33.98
N ILE A 179 -0.55 13.04 34.28
CA ILE A 179 -0.68 13.57 35.64
C ILE A 179 -2.05 14.23 35.75
N ASN A 180 -2.84 13.79 36.73
CA ASN A 180 -4.18 14.30 37.02
C ASN A 180 -4.21 15.02 38.37
#